data_AF-A0A850JQI1-F1
#
_entry.id   AF-A0A850JQI1-F1
#
_cell.length_a   1.000
_cell.length_b   1.000
_cell.length_c   1.000
_cell.angle_alpha   90.00
_cell.angle_beta   90.00
_cell.angle_gamma   90.00
#
_symmetry.space_group_name_H-M   'P 1'
#
loop_
_entity.id
_entity.type
_entity.pdbx_description
1 polymer ?
#
loop_
_entity_poly.entity_id
_entity_poly.type
_entity_poly.pdbx_seq_one_letter_code
_entity_poly.pdbx_strand_id
1 'polypeptide(L)' 'MNEPVTLLLLQHLFPAWTITQDGGIWTAAGRILVSSSDVDGLLAKLHIADPDAVHRAVSLLKEG' A
#
# COMPACT_ATOMS: atom_id res chain seq x y z
N MET A 1 -13.90 -8.09 -1.84
CA MET A 1 -12.48 -8.41 -1.55
C MET A 1 -12.32 -8.41 -0.04
N ASN A 2 -11.66 -9.40 0.55
CA ASN A 2 -11.49 -9.45 2.01
C ASN A 2 -10.48 -8.37 2.42
N GLU A 3 -10.95 -7.27 3.04
CA GLU A 3 -10.11 -6.18 3.57
C GLU A 3 -8.86 -6.64 4.33
N PRO A 4 -8.91 -7.64 5.24
CA PRO A 4 -7.71 -8.12 5.92
C PRO A 4 -6.72 -8.83 4.99
N VAL A 5 -7.18 -9.52 3.95
CA VAL A 5 -6.29 -10.14 2.96
C VAL A 5 -5.58 -9.07 2.14
N THR A 6 -6.31 -8.03 1.74
CA THR A 6 -5.73 -6.87 1.05
C THR A 6 -4.67 -6.18 1.90
N LEU A 7 -4.94 -6.01 3.20
CA LEU A 7 -4.01 -5.39 4.13
C LEU A 7 -2.70 -6.19 4.23
N LEU A 8 -2.81 -7.51 4.39
CA LEU A 8 -1.64 -8.41 4.43
C LEU A 8 -0.84 -8.35 3.13
N LEU A 9 -1.52 -8.36 1.98
CA LEU A 9 -0.87 -8.24 0.68
C LEU A 9 -0.14 -6.90 0.55
N LEU A 10 -0.78 -5.79 0.92
CA LEU A 10 -0.16 -4.47 0.87
C LEU A 10 1.06 -4.38 1.80
N GLN A 11 0.98 -4.89 3.02
CA GLN A 11 2.14 -4.94 3.93
C GLN A 11 3.29 -5.79 3.37
N HIS A 12 2.98 -6.87 2.66
CA HIS A 12 3.99 -7.70 2.00
C HIS A 12 4.65 -6.99 0.81
N LEU A 13 3.86 -6.29 -0.01
CA LEU A 13 4.33 -5.58 -1.19
C LEU A 13 5.10 -4.30 -0.87
N PHE A 14 4.75 -3.65 0.24
CA PHE A 14 5.35 -2.39 0.67
C PHE A 14 6.02 -2.54 2.05
N PRO A 15 7.09 -3.35 2.18
CA PRO A 15 7.69 -3.64 3.48
C PRO A 15 8.35 -2.41 4.14
N ALA A 16 8.62 -1.37 3.38
CA ALA A 16 9.14 -0.09 3.88
C ALA A 16 8.04 0.86 4.40
N TRP A 17 6.77 0.48 4.26
CA TRP A 17 5.61 1.29 4.63
C TRP A 17 4.76 0.57 5.67
N THR A 18 4.42 1.26 6.75
CA THR A 18 3.46 0.77 7.73
C THR A 18 2.06 1.04 7.20
N ILE A 19 1.41 0.01 6.65
CA ILE A 19 0.06 0.11 6.10
C ILE A 19 -0.95 -0.40 7.13
N THR A 20 -1.96 0.41 7.43
CA THR A 20 -3.08 0.08 8.32
C THR A 20 -4.41 0.39 7.64
N GLN A 21 -5.46 -0.28 8.11
CA GLN A 21 -6.83 0.02 7.72
C GLN A 21 -7.67 0.16 8.99
N ASP A 22 -8.31 1.33 9.13
CA ASP A 22 -9.15 1.66 10.27
C ASP A 22 -10.47 2.25 9.77
N GLY A 23 -11.58 1.60 10.08
CA GLY A 23 -12.92 2.10 9.74
C GLY A 23 -13.15 2.40 8.25
N GLY A 24 -12.51 1.65 7.34
CA GLY A 24 -12.58 1.90 5.89
C GLY A 24 -11.53 2.88 5.36
N ILE A 25 -10.75 3.52 6.23
CA ILE A 25 -9.66 4.41 5.83
C ILE A 25 -8.34 3.64 5.79
N TRP A 26 -7.74 3.61 4.62
CA TRP A 26 -6.41 3.08 4.40
C TRP A 26 -5.37 4.14 4.69
N THR A 27 -4.33 3.78 5.43
CA THR A 27 -3.23 4.67 5.78
C THR A 27 -1.91 3.97 5.52
N ALA A 28 -0.96 4.67 4.90
CA ALA A 28 0.41 4.20 4.72
C ALA A 28 1.37 5.24 5.29
N ALA A 29 2.16 4.83 6.27
CA ALA A 29 3.17 5.66 6.92
C ALA A 29 4.57 5.18 6.53
N GLY A 30 5.34 6.07 5.90
CA GLY A 30 6.73 5.87 5.53
C GLY A 30 7.50 7.17 5.74
N ARG A 31 8.13 7.68 4.67
CA ARG A 31 8.75 9.03 4.69
C ARG A 31 7.71 10.15 4.85
N ILE A 32 6.50 9.91 4.33
CA ILE A 32 5.34 10.76 4.50
C ILE A 32 4.15 9.90 4.93
N LEU A 33 3.11 10.56 5.45
CA LEU A 33 1.84 9.92 5.76
C LEU A 33 0.86 10.15 4.61
N VAL A 34 0.35 9.07 4.02
CA VAL A 34 -0.72 9.13 3.03
C VAL A 34 -1.92 8.32 3.51
N SER A 35 -3.12 8.80 3.22
CA SER A 35 -4.36 8.09 3.55
C SER A 35 -5.40 8.22 2.44
N SER A 36 -6.30 7.25 2.33
CA SER A 36 -7.41 7.23 1.37
C SER A 36 -8.58 6.41 1.88
N SER A 37 -9.78 6.68 1.37
CA SER A 37 -11.02 5.94 1.67
C SER A 37 -11.09 4.55 1.02
N ASP A 38 -10.11 4.23 0.19
CA ASP A 38 -10.10 3.08 -0.69
C ASP A 38 -8.65 2.75 -1.09
N VAL A 39 -8.43 1.50 -1.47
CA VAL A 39 -7.10 0.97 -1.79
C VAL A 39 -6.52 1.60 -3.04
N ASP A 40 -7.34 1.84 -4.07
CA ASP A 40 -6.87 2.44 -5.32
C ASP A 40 -6.33 3.85 -5.09
N GLY A 41 -7.05 4.67 -4.31
CA GLY A 41 -6.58 5.99 -3.92
C GLY A 41 -5.34 5.95 -3.03
N LEU A 42 -5.19 4.93 -2.16
CA LEU A 42 -3.96 4.73 -1.38
C LEU A 42 -2.79 4.42 -2.31
N LEU A 43 -2.97 3.50 -3.27
CA LEU A 43 -1.93 3.09 -4.22
C LEU A 43 -1.52 4.26 -5.14
N ALA A 44 -2.47 5.06 -5.61
CA ALA A 44 -2.17 6.26 -6.38
C ALA A 44 -1.31 7.25 -5.59
N LYS A 45 -1.61 7.45 -4.30
CA LYS A 45 -0.82 8.30 -3.40
C LYS A 45 0.56 7.71 -3.10
N LEU A 46 0.65 6.39 -2.90
CA LEU A 46 1.92 5.68 -2.74
C LEU A 46 2.81 5.83 -3.98
N HIS A 47 2.25 5.72 -5.18
CA HIS A 47 2.98 5.90 -6.43
C HIS A 47 3.56 7.32 -6.58
N ILE A 48 2.82 8.34 -6.13
CA ILE A 48 3.30 9.73 -6.11
C ILE A 48 4.38 9.92 -5.03
N ALA A 49 4.21 9.29 -3.87
CA ALA A 49 5.10 9.45 -2.72
C ALA A 49 6.44 8.70 -2.87
N ASP A 50 6.39 7.49 -3.41
CA ASP A 50 7.50 6.55 -3.56
C ASP A 50 7.24 5.63 -4.77
N PRO A 51 7.49 6.13 -5.99
CA PRO A 51 7.30 5.34 -7.21
C PRO A 51 8.20 4.11 -7.24
N ASP A 52 9.38 4.16 -6.62
CA ASP A 52 10.30 3.02 -6.52
C ASP A 52 9.70 1.88 -5.68
N ALA A 53 8.98 2.18 -4.60
CA ALA A 53 8.27 1.16 -3.82
C ALA A 53 7.19 0.47 -4.64
N VAL A 54 6.45 1.20 -5.47
CA VAL A 54 5.46 0.61 -6.37
C VAL A 54 6.13 -0.27 -7.42
N HIS A 55 7.28 0.16 -7.96
CA HIS A 55 8.03 -0.68 -8.91
C HIS A 55 8.48 -1.99 -8.24
N ARG A 56 9.02 -1.93 -7.02
CA ARG A 56 9.39 -3.13 -6.24
C ARG A 56 8.20 -4.05 -6.00
N ALA A 57 7.04 -3.50 -5.61
CA ALA A 57 5.81 -4.26 -5.44
C ALA A 57 5.38 -4.98 -6.73
N VAL A 58 5.46 -4.31 -7.88
CA VAL A 58 5.13 -4.92 -9.18
C VAL A 58 6.12 -6.03 -9.55
N SER A 59 7.41 -5.86 -9.26
CA SER A 59 8.41 -6.93 -9.46
C SER A 59 8.09 -8.16 -8.62
N LEU A 60 7.78 -7.98 -7.33
CA LEU A 60 7.40 -9.08 -6.44
C LEU A 60 6.17 -9.86 -6.94
N LEU A 61 5.20 -9.17 -7.56
CA LEU A 61 4.02 -9.82 -8.14
C LEU A 61 4.33 -10.60 -9.43
N LYS A 62 5.37 -10.23 -10.18
CA LYS A 62 5.79 -10.94 -11.39
C LYS A 62 6.63 -12.19 -11.09
N GLU A 63 7.25 -12.22 -9.93
CA GLU A 63 8.12 -13.31 -9.47
C GLU A 63 7.36 -14.40 -8.69
N GLY A 64 6.05 -14.21 -8.46
CA GLY A 64 5.16 -15.13 -7.73
C GLY A 64 4.26 -15.99 -8.61
#